data_AF-A0A534LUP6-F1
#
_entry.id   AF-A0A534LUP6-F1
#
_cell.length_a   1.000
_cell.length_b   1.000
_cell.length_c   1.000
_cell.angle_alpha   90.00
_cell.angle_beta   90.00
_cell.angle_gamma   90.00
#
_symmetry.space_group_name_H-M   'P 1'
#
loop_
_entity.id
_entity.type
_entity.pdbx_description
1 polymer ?
#
loop_
_entity_poly.entity_id
_entity_poly.type
_entity_poly.pdbx_seq_one_letter_code
_entity_poly.pdbx_strand_id
1 'polypeptide(L)'
;MTMGQRLQYLSPWNPWQGFGWLYDVLQAYAFTDPAVWPHPHTGLYMPIRAQYSVNAPGPSASIPVATDAKVWDSTTQGFKTVATGATAKSSVTYTFTFGKWHDGEPFNMNDVLYEMALVFRRADTAGDVHAKDSDAAAFASVLLHDILRGFKVLGPNQLQVWYNYWNVDSTTIASQINPAFPSTPWPASELALQTVFTDHCRVSEVTAANEAKDALDLTKGGCLQNMTAAIPTYQAANHLPPGNVVDATEAAARWSELWAFRNTTGHFFASNGPMVLTKVDEVAVQTTM
;
A
#
# COMPACT_ATOMS: atom_id res chain seq x y z
N MET A 1 21.70 -10.01 7.86
CA MET A 1 21.31 -11.41 8.15
C MET A 1 21.02 -12.09 6.82
N THR A 2 21.67 -13.22 6.53
CA THR A 2 21.31 -14.03 5.35
C THR A 2 20.21 -15.00 5.77
N MET A 3 19.01 -14.84 5.22
CA MET A 3 17.93 -15.81 5.39
C MET A 3 17.93 -16.72 4.16
N GLY A 4 18.20 -18.01 4.38
CA GLY A 4 18.26 -18.98 3.29
C GLY A 4 17.71 -20.33 3.75
N GLN A 5 16.44 -20.57 3.48
CA GLN A 5 15.85 -21.91 3.50
C GLN A 5 15.46 -22.29 2.06
N ARG A 6 15.62 -23.57 1.70
CA ARG A 6 15.45 -24.13 0.34
C ARG A 6 14.06 -23.93 -0.31
N LEU A 7 13.10 -23.31 0.37
CA LEU A 7 11.72 -23.07 -0.09
C LEU A 7 11.26 -21.60 0.09
N GLN A 8 12.20 -20.69 0.28
CA GLN A 8 11.94 -19.25 0.19
C GLN A 8 11.96 -18.83 -1.29
N TYR A 9 11.45 -17.64 -1.58
CA TYR A 9 11.51 -16.97 -2.89
C TYR A 9 10.77 -17.69 -4.03
N LEU A 10 9.56 -18.19 -3.73
CA LEU A 10 8.74 -18.94 -4.69
C LEU A 10 7.57 -18.12 -5.22
N SER A 11 7.04 -17.16 -4.45
CA SER A 11 5.96 -16.29 -4.92
C SER A 11 6.52 -15.00 -5.54
N PRO A 12 5.71 -14.31 -6.35
CA PRO A 12 5.87 -12.90 -6.60
C PRO A 12 5.94 -12.10 -5.29
N TRP A 13 6.83 -11.11 -5.25
CA TRP A 13 6.94 -10.17 -4.15
C TRP A 13 6.14 -8.91 -4.53
N ASN A 14 4.83 -9.03 -4.35
CA ASN A 14 3.83 -8.05 -4.73
C ASN A 14 3.38 -7.23 -3.49
N PRO A 15 3.47 -5.88 -3.51
CA PRO A 15 3.16 -5.06 -2.35
C PRO A 15 1.65 -5.03 -1.99
N TRP A 16 0.76 -5.45 -2.89
CA TRP A 16 -0.69 -5.27 -2.75
C TRP A 16 -1.46 -6.58 -2.49
N GLN A 17 -1.06 -7.67 -3.16
CA GLN A 17 -1.60 -9.01 -2.88
C GLN A 17 -0.68 -9.85 -2.01
N GLY A 18 0.47 -9.29 -1.63
CA GLY A 18 1.40 -9.90 -0.71
C GLY A 18 2.22 -11.01 -1.36
N PHE A 19 2.59 -11.97 -0.52
CA PHE A 19 3.51 -13.04 -0.85
C PHE A 19 2.73 -14.35 -0.73
N GLY A 20 2.59 -15.08 -1.84
CA GLY A 20 1.80 -16.31 -1.91
C GLY A 20 2.30 -17.45 -1.00
N TRP A 21 3.59 -17.46 -0.62
CA TRP A 21 4.17 -18.49 0.24
C TRP A 21 4.53 -17.99 1.63
N LEU A 22 4.21 -18.79 2.66
CA LEU A 22 4.48 -18.47 4.06
C LEU A 22 5.94 -18.06 4.33
N TYR A 23 6.90 -18.73 3.69
CA TYR A 23 8.32 -18.44 3.89
C TYR A 23 8.76 -17.09 3.30
N ASP A 24 8.03 -16.58 2.32
CA ASP A 24 8.23 -15.24 1.74
C ASP A 24 7.57 -14.16 2.61
N VAL A 25 6.38 -14.46 3.14
CA VAL A 25 5.69 -13.60 4.11
C VAL A 25 6.57 -13.34 5.35
N LEU A 26 7.26 -14.36 5.87
CA LEU A 26 8.15 -14.20 7.03
C LEU A 26 9.31 -13.24 6.75
N GLN A 27 9.82 -13.22 5.51
CA GLN A 27 10.85 -12.27 5.11
C GLN A 27 10.25 -10.86 5.01
N ALA A 28 9.07 -10.73 4.41
CA ALA A 28 8.35 -9.47 4.32
C ALA A 28 8.17 -8.79 5.69
N TYR A 29 7.83 -9.56 6.73
CA TYR A 29 7.68 -9.04 8.09
C TYR A 29 8.97 -8.53 8.72
N ALA A 30 10.14 -8.89 8.20
CA ALA A 30 11.42 -8.36 8.67
C ALA A 30 11.76 -7.00 8.07
N PHE A 31 11.27 -6.70 6.86
CA PHE A 31 11.59 -5.46 6.15
C PHE A 31 10.39 -4.54 5.90
N THR A 32 9.16 -4.94 6.24
CA THR A 32 7.94 -4.14 6.07
C THR A 32 7.21 -3.99 7.40
N ASP A 33 6.88 -2.75 7.77
CA ASP A 33 6.10 -2.46 8.96
C ASP A 33 4.63 -2.13 8.62
N PRO A 34 3.66 -2.74 9.33
CA PRO A 34 2.24 -2.41 9.23
C PRO A 34 1.87 -1.21 10.12
N ALA A 35 0.65 -0.68 9.96
CA ALA A 35 0.10 0.30 10.90
C ALA A 35 -0.15 -0.32 12.28
N VAL A 36 -0.83 -1.46 12.32
CA VAL A 36 -1.12 -2.24 13.54
C VAL A 36 -0.91 -3.74 13.30
N TRP A 37 -0.68 -4.51 14.37
CA TRP A 37 -0.38 -5.94 14.28
C TRP A 37 -1.13 -6.76 15.34
N PRO A 38 -1.59 -7.99 15.06
CA PRO A 38 -2.14 -8.86 16.09
C PRO A 38 -1.06 -9.20 17.14
N HIS A 39 -1.37 -8.93 18.40
CA HIS A 39 -0.49 -9.28 19.51
C HIS A 39 -0.40 -10.82 19.62
N PRO A 40 0.82 -11.40 19.70
CA PRO A 40 1.02 -12.84 19.53
C PRO A 40 0.37 -13.72 20.61
N HIS A 41 0.03 -13.14 21.78
CA HIS A 41 -0.61 -13.89 22.86
C HIS A 41 -2.12 -13.67 22.97
N THR A 42 -2.63 -12.53 22.48
CA THR A 42 -4.03 -12.13 22.73
C THR A 42 -4.85 -12.02 21.45
N GLY A 43 -4.21 -11.92 20.28
CA GLY A 43 -4.86 -11.68 19.00
C GLY A 43 -5.41 -10.25 18.83
N LEU A 44 -5.41 -9.42 19.88
CA LEU A 44 -5.82 -8.02 19.81
C LEU A 44 -4.80 -7.21 19.01
N TYR A 45 -5.26 -6.26 18.21
CA TYR A 45 -4.36 -5.44 17.40
C TYR A 45 -3.63 -4.40 18.26
N MET A 46 -2.30 -4.45 18.27
CA MET A 46 -1.44 -3.47 18.92
C MET A 46 -0.87 -2.45 17.92
N PRO A 47 -0.63 -1.19 18.33
CA PRO A 47 0.07 -0.21 17.51
C PRO A 47 1.47 -0.68 17.11
N ILE A 48 1.82 -0.56 15.82
CA ILE A 48 3.20 -0.65 15.32
C ILE A 48 3.64 0.72 14.81
N ARG A 49 3.03 1.19 13.70
CA ARG A 49 3.23 2.53 13.14
C ARG A 49 2.05 3.48 13.34
N ALA A 50 0.92 3.00 13.88
CA ALA A 50 -0.26 3.82 14.13
C ALA A 50 -0.81 3.64 15.55
N GLN A 51 -0.65 4.66 16.39
CA GLN A 51 -1.45 4.78 17.61
C GLN A 51 -2.89 5.14 17.21
N TYR A 52 -3.89 4.67 17.95
CA TYR A 52 -5.28 4.86 17.55
C TYR A 52 -6.22 5.14 18.73
N SER A 53 -7.29 5.88 18.44
CA SER A 53 -8.42 6.11 19.33
C SER A 53 -9.71 5.79 18.60
N VAL A 54 -10.49 4.83 19.10
CA VAL A 54 -11.70 4.31 18.44
C VAL A 54 -12.95 4.88 19.09
N ASN A 55 -13.85 5.43 18.28
CA ASN A 55 -15.22 5.76 18.64
C ASN A 55 -16.17 4.77 17.95
N ALA A 56 -16.72 3.82 18.69
CA ALA A 56 -17.61 2.78 18.17
C ALA A 56 -18.78 2.55 19.14
N PRO A 57 -19.82 3.42 19.14
CA PRO A 57 -20.87 3.41 20.17
C PRO A 57 -21.71 2.13 20.20
N GLY A 58 -21.72 1.35 19.12
CA GLY A 58 -22.44 0.07 19.03
C GLY A 58 -22.71 -0.37 17.59
N PRO A 59 -23.21 -1.60 17.38
CA PRO A 59 -23.45 -2.17 16.05
C PRO A 59 -24.54 -1.46 15.24
N SER A 60 -25.45 -0.76 15.94
CA SER A 60 -26.55 0.04 15.40
C SER A 60 -26.25 1.54 15.41
N ALA A 61 -25.01 1.94 15.73
CA ALA A 61 -24.64 3.34 15.76
C ALA A 61 -24.71 3.98 14.37
N SER A 62 -25.07 5.26 14.36
CA SER A 62 -25.03 6.13 13.19
C SER A 62 -24.38 7.44 13.62
N ILE A 63 -23.06 7.52 13.47
CA ILE A 63 -22.29 8.73 13.76
C ILE A 63 -22.16 9.58 12.49
N PRO A 64 -22.29 10.91 12.58
CA PRO A 64 -22.10 11.77 11.43
C PRO A 64 -20.64 11.73 10.96
N VAL A 65 -20.46 11.61 9.64
CA VAL A 65 -19.17 11.85 9.00
C VAL A 65 -18.98 13.36 8.88
N ALA A 66 -17.77 13.86 9.13
CA ALA A 66 -17.49 15.29 9.01
C ALA A 66 -17.79 15.77 7.58
N THR A 67 -18.44 16.94 7.45
CA THR A 67 -18.87 17.47 6.14
C THR A 67 -17.73 17.87 5.23
N ASP A 68 -16.53 18.09 5.78
CA ASP A 68 -15.30 18.36 5.06
C ASP A 68 -14.41 17.13 4.88
N ALA A 69 -14.87 15.94 5.32
CA ALA A 69 -14.18 14.69 5.07
C ALA A 69 -14.09 14.39 3.57
N LYS A 70 -13.04 13.67 3.20
CA LYS A 70 -12.73 13.27 1.83
C LYS A 70 -12.93 11.78 1.61
N VAL A 71 -13.22 11.41 0.38
CA VAL A 71 -13.27 10.04 -0.11
C VAL A 71 -12.69 10.02 -1.52
N TRP A 72 -12.06 8.92 -1.92
CA TRP A 72 -11.57 8.75 -3.28
C TRP A 72 -12.75 8.60 -4.26
N ASP A 73 -12.60 9.15 -5.45
CA ASP A 73 -13.50 8.95 -6.58
C ASP A 73 -12.73 8.34 -7.76
N SER A 74 -12.97 7.05 -8.00
CA SER A 74 -12.30 6.30 -9.06
C SER A 74 -12.62 6.82 -10.46
N THR A 75 -13.79 7.44 -10.66
CA THR A 75 -14.19 7.98 -11.97
C THR A 75 -13.41 9.24 -12.32
N THR A 76 -13.17 10.11 -11.34
CA THR A 76 -12.44 11.37 -11.54
C THR A 76 -10.96 11.28 -11.16
N GLN A 77 -10.53 10.13 -10.65
CA GLN A 77 -9.18 9.84 -10.15
C GLN A 77 -8.67 10.90 -9.16
N GLY A 78 -9.51 11.24 -8.18
CA GLY A 78 -9.16 12.25 -7.18
C GLY A 78 -10.00 12.17 -5.91
N PHE A 79 -9.58 12.94 -4.90
CA PHE A 79 -10.34 13.05 -3.66
C PHE A 79 -11.47 14.07 -3.79
N LYS A 80 -12.70 13.62 -3.48
CA LYS A 80 -13.88 14.48 -3.38
C LYS A 80 -14.35 14.58 -1.94
N THR A 81 -15.16 15.59 -1.65
CA THR A 81 -15.86 15.69 -0.37
C THR A 81 -16.92 14.59 -0.27
N VAL A 82 -17.12 14.05 0.93
CA VAL A 82 -18.19 13.08 1.20
C VAL A 82 -19.58 13.67 0.91
N ALA A 83 -20.56 12.81 0.64
CA ALA A 83 -21.94 13.25 0.44
C ALA A 83 -22.51 13.90 1.72
N THR A 84 -23.31 14.96 1.54
CA THR A 84 -24.02 15.60 2.66
C THR A 84 -24.88 14.60 3.42
N GLY A 85 -24.76 14.58 4.74
CA GLY A 85 -25.51 13.66 5.60
C GLY A 85 -24.94 12.24 5.64
N ALA A 86 -23.72 12.01 5.13
CA ALA A 86 -23.04 10.73 5.28
C ALA A 86 -22.90 10.33 6.75
N THR A 87 -23.13 9.05 7.04
CA THR A 87 -23.00 8.46 8.37
C THR A 87 -22.11 7.23 8.34
N ALA A 88 -21.60 6.86 9.51
CA ALA A 88 -20.74 5.71 9.75
C ALA A 88 -21.15 4.99 11.05
N LYS A 89 -20.63 3.78 11.26
CA LYS A 89 -20.84 3.02 12.51
C LYS A 89 -19.75 3.28 13.54
N SER A 90 -18.55 3.59 13.06
CA SER A 90 -17.40 3.88 13.90
C SER A 90 -16.50 4.92 13.24
N SER A 91 -15.67 5.57 14.04
CA SER A 91 -14.54 6.36 13.57
C SER A 91 -13.29 6.03 14.36
N VAL A 92 -12.14 6.17 13.72
CA VAL A 92 -10.84 5.95 14.33
C VAL A 92 -9.96 7.14 14.03
N THR A 93 -9.34 7.70 15.06
CA THR A 93 -8.29 8.72 14.91
C THR A 93 -6.94 8.03 15.06
N TYR A 94 -6.18 7.99 13.97
CA TYR A 94 -4.83 7.44 13.93
C TYR A 94 -3.80 8.55 14.10
N THR A 95 -2.77 8.28 14.89
CA THR A 95 -1.55 9.10 14.99
C THR A 95 -0.37 8.24 14.54
N PHE A 96 0.15 8.54 13.37
CA PHE A 96 1.20 7.77 12.72
C PHE A 96 2.59 8.14 13.26
N THR A 97 3.44 7.12 13.39
CA THR A 97 4.88 7.25 13.59
C THR A 97 5.56 7.02 12.27
N PHE A 98 5.72 8.10 11.52
CA PHE A 98 6.47 8.09 10.28
C PHE A 98 7.97 7.98 10.50
N GLY A 99 8.70 7.63 9.45
CA GLY A 99 10.14 7.47 9.45
C GLY A 99 10.69 7.71 8.05
N LYS A 100 11.64 6.89 7.64
CA LYS A 100 12.14 6.87 6.27
C LYS A 100 11.81 5.55 5.61
N TRP A 101 11.59 5.60 4.31
CA TRP A 101 11.67 4.44 3.43
C TRP A 101 13.12 3.97 3.32
N HIS A 102 13.34 2.75 2.85
CA HIS A 102 14.68 2.16 2.68
C HIS A 102 15.51 2.81 1.58
N ASP A 103 14.87 3.54 0.66
CA ASP A 103 15.54 4.43 -0.29
C ASP A 103 16.02 5.75 0.34
N GLY A 104 15.67 6.01 1.61
CA GLY A 104 16.09 7.18 2.37
C GLY A 104 15.09 8.34 2.39
N GLU A 105 14.03 8.26 1.57
CA GLU A 105 12.99 9.28 1.46
C GLU A 105 12.10 9.34 2.72
N PRO A 106 11.58 10.52 3.08
CA PRO A 106 10.63 10.63 4.18
C PRO A 106 9.33 9.89 3.84
N PHE A 107 8.92 8.98 4.73
CA PHE A 107 7.56 8.45 4.72
C PHE A 107 6.66 9.51 5.35
N ASN A 108 5.59 9.95 4.67
CA ASN A 108 4.67 10.95 5.20
C ASN A 108 3.19 10.67 4.86
N MET A 109 2.29 11.59 5.22
CA MET A 109 0.85 11.44 4.99
C MET A 109 0.49 11.27 3.50
N ASN A 110 1.27 11.84 2.57
CA ASN A 110 0.98 11.71 1.14
C ASN A 110 1.11 10.26 0.68
N ASP A 111 2.05 9.49 1.24
CA ASP A 111 2.18 8.04 0.96
C ASP A 111 0.94 7.28 1.44
N VAL A 112 0.41 7.60 2.63
CA VAL A 112 -0.81 6.99 3.18
C VAL A 112 -2.03 7.33 2.33
N LEU A 113 -2.16 8.60 1.91
CA LEU A 113 -3.26 9.02 1.04
C LEU A 113 -3.14 8.38 -0.35
N TYR A 114 -1.93 8.24 -0.89
CA TYR A 114 -1.70 7.54 -2.14
C TYR A 114 -2.13 6.06 -2.03
N GLU A 115 -1.76 5.34 -0.98
CA GLU A 115 -2.21 3.95 -0.82
C GLU A 115 -3.72 3.86 -0.58
N MET A 116 -4.32 4.82 0.13
CA MET A 116 -5.77 4.93 0.27
C MET A 116 -6.45 5.07 -1.11
N ALA A 117 -5.93 5.92 -2.00
CA ALA A 117 -6.42 6.03 -3.36
C ALA A 117 -6.22 4.72 -4.13
N LEU A 118 -5.05 4.09 -3.96
CA LEU A 118 -4.69 2.88 -4.68
C LEU A 118 -5.55 1.67 -4.30
N VAL A 119 -6.00 1.57 -3.05
CA VAL A 119 -7.01 0.60 -2.63
C VAL A 119 -8.26 0.69 -3.52
N PHE A 120 -8.78 1.90 -3.75
CA PHE A 120 -9.97 2.10 -4.58
C PHE A 120 -9.68 1.86 -6.06
N ARG A 121 -8.52 2.32 -6.56
CA ARG A 121 -8.10 2.07 -7.95
C ARG A 121 -8.06 0.57 -8.29
N ARG A 122 -7.76 -0.30 -7.32
CA ARG A 122 -7.77 -1.78 -7.46
C ARG A 122 -9.13 -2.41 -7.17
N ALA A 123 -9.86 -1.94 -6.14
CA ALA A 123 -11.06 -2.62 -5.63
C ALA A 123 -12.38 -2.17 -6.28
N ASP A 124 -12.45 -0.91 -6.73
CA ASP A 124 -13.65 -0.35 -7.37
C ASP A 124 -13.73 -0.81 -8.83
N THR A 125 -14.92 -1.18 -9.31
CA THR A 125 -15.14 -1.55 -10.71
C THR A 125 -14.93 -0.38 -11.68
N ALA A 126 -15.05 0.86 -11.18
CA ALA A 126 -14.68 2.08 -11.91
C ALA A 126 -13.18 2.43 -11.79
N GLY A 127 -12.39 1.65 -11.05
CA GLY A 127 -10.96 1.82 -10.86
C GLY A 127 -10.15 1.55 -12.14
N ASP A 128 -9.13 2.36 -12.38
CA ASP A 128 -8.25 2.24 -13.54
C ASP A 128 -7.37 0.98 -13.48
N VAL A 129 -6.95 0.56 -12.28
CA VAL A 129 -6.20 -0.69 -12.10
C VAL A 129 -7.14 -1.88 -12.24
N HIS A 130 -8.34 -1.82 -11.64
CA HIS A 130 -9.38 -2.84 -11.81
C HIS A 130 -9.74 -3.07 -13.28
N ALA A 131 -9.77 -2.02 -14.10
CA ALA A 131 -10.04 -2.12 -15.53
C ALA A 131 -8.97 -2.90 -16.31
N LYS A 132 -7.76 -3.04 -15.76
CA LYS A 132 -6.66 -3.85 -16.35
C LYS A 132 -6.53 -5.22 -15.71
N ASP A 133 -6.92 -5.34 -14.45
CA ASP A 133 -6.84 -6.56 -13.67
C ASP A 133 -7.93 -6.55 -12.61
N SER A 134 -9.07 -7.17 -12.92
CA SER A 134 -10.26 -7.15 -12.07
C SER A 134 -10.09 -7.90 -10.75
N ASP A 135 -9.05 -8.72 -10.66
CA ASP A 135 -8.67 -9.46 -9.45
C ASP A 135 -7.48 -8.80 -8.73
N ALA A 136 -7.12 -7.54 -9.04
CA ALA A 136 -5.96 -6.86 -8.45
C ALA A 136 -6.09 -6.55 -6.94
N ALA A 137 -7.30 -6.56 -6.38
CA ALA A 137 -7.54 -6.21 -4.98
C ALA A 137 -7.61 -7.44 -4.09
N ALA A 138 -6.75 -7.51 -3.07
CA ALA A 138 -6.89 -8.49 -1.99
C ALA A 138 -8.17 -8.23 -1.18
N PHE A 139 -8.68 -9.28 -0.51
CA PHE A 139 -9.90 -9.22 0.31
C PHE A 139 -9.92 -8.02 1.28
N ALA A 140 -8.80 -7.74 1.96
CA ALA A 140 -8.75 -6.64 2.92
C ALA A 140 -8.91 -5.26 2.26
N SER A 141 -8.40 -5.07 1.04
CA SER A 141 -8.61 -3.85 0.25
C SER A 141 -10.07 -3.72 -0.20
N VAL A 142 -10.69 -4.81 -0.65
CA VAL A 142 -12.13 -4.84 -1.00
C VAL A 142 -12.99 -4.50 0.21
N LEU A 143 -12.69 -5.11 1.36
CA LEU A 143 -13.38 -4.79 2.61
C LEU A 143 -13.24 -3.31 2.97
N LEU A 144 -12.03 -2.76 2.93
CA LEU A 144 -11.78 -1.34 3.22
C LEU A 144 -12.57 -0.43 2.27
N HIS A 145 -12.54 -0.71 0.97
CA HIS A 145 -13.34 0.00 -0.04
C HIS A 145 -14.83 0.04 0.35
N ASP A 146 -15.41 -1.11 0.71
CA ASP A 146 -16.85 -1.23 1.00
C ASP A 146 -17.27 -0.53 2.29
N ILE A 147 -16.38 -0.48 3.30
CA ILE A 147 -16.69 0.07 4.62
C ILE A 147 -16.24 1.52 4.78
N LEU A 148 -15.30 2.04 4.00
CA LEU A 148 -14.84 3.42 4.16
C LEU A 148 -15.99 4.40 3.86
N ARG A 149 -16.19 5.37 4.74
CA ARG A 149 -17.19 6.45 4.55
C ARG A 149 -16.58 7.82 4.41
N GLY A 150 -15.29 7.95 4.75
CA GLY A 150 -14.50 9.14 4.51
C GLY A 150 -13.31 9.20 5.47
N PHE A 151 -12.43 10.15 5.23
CA PHE A 151 -11.31 10.46 6.10
C PHE A 151 -11.07 11.98 6.17
N LYS A 152 -10.36 12.41 7.21
CA LYS A 152 -9.96 13.80 7.40
C LYS A 152 -8.54 13.84 7.94
N VAL A 153 -7.66 14.53 7.23
CA VAL A 153 -6.32 14.83 7.72
C VAL A 153 -6.45 15.90 8.80
N LEU A 154 -6.06 15.57 10.03
CA LEU A 154 -6.13 16.47 11.18
C LEU A 154 -4.80 17.19 11.44
N GLY A 155 -3.71 16.67 10.86
CA GLY A 155 -2.36 17.21 10.99
C GLY A 155 -1.36 16.41 10.17
N PRO A 156 -0.05 16.72 10.27
CA PRO A 156 0.98 16.09 9.44
C PRO A 156 1.08 14.58 9.62
N ASN A 157 0.70 14.04 10.78
CA ASN A 157 0.71 12.61 11.09
C ASN A 157 -0.59 12.10 11.71
N GLN A 158 -1.68 12.87 11.64
CA GLN A 158 -2.95 12.50 12.25
C GLN A 158 -4.06 12.39 11.19
N LEU A 159 -4.74 11.26 11.17
CA LEU A 159 -5.81 10.94 10.23
C LEU A 159 -7.03 10.42 10.99
N GLN A 160 -8.17 11.06 10.82
CA GLN A 160 -9.46 10.53 11.27
C GLN A 160 -10.13 9.80 10.12
N VAL A 161 -10.61 8.59 10.37
CA VAL A 161 -11.25 7.75 9.35
C VAL A 161 -12.61 7.27 9.88
N TRP A 162 -13.62 7.29 9.03
CA TRP A 162 -14.97 6.82 9.35
C TRP A 162 -15.27 5.53 8.59
N TYR A 163 -15.79 4.54 9.30
CA TYR A 163 -16.13 3.24 8.74
C TYR A 163 -17.60 2.89 9.00
N ASN A 164 -18.27 2.36 7.98
CA ASN A 164 -19.52 1.62 8.14
C ASN A 164 -19.24 0.18 8.59
N TYR A 165 -18.40 0.04 9.61
CA TYR A 165 -17.98 -1.22 10.20
C TYR A 165 -18.02 -1.12 11.71
N TRP A 166 -18.41 -2.21 12.37
CA TRP A 166 -18.39 -2.32 13.82
C TRP A 166 -17.97 -3.73 14.21
N ASN A 167 -17.22 -3.83 15.30
CA ASN A 167 -16.82 -5.08 15.93
C ASN A 167 -16.88 -4.90 17.45
N VAL A 168 -17.12 -5.99 18.18
CA VAL A 168 -17.08 -5.99 19.66
C VAL A 168 -15.68 -5.67 20.17
N ASP A 169 -14.65 -6.10 19.45
CA ASP A 169 -13.28 -5.70 19.67
C ASP A 169 -12.95 -4.43 18.85
N SER A 170 -12.80 -3.31 19.56
CA SER A 170 -12.43 -2.03 18.96
C SER A 170 -11.10 -2.06 18.21
N THR A 171 -10.16 -2.94 18.60
CA THR A 171 -8.85 -3.03 17.95
C THR A 171 -8.95 -3.62 16.54
N THR A 172 -9.94 -4.48 16.30
CA THR A 172 -10.31 -4.98 14.96
C THR A 172 -10.91 -3.87 14.08
N ILE A 173 -11.55 -2.85 14.65
CA ILE A 173 -11.98 -1.66 13.88
C ILE A 173 -10.76 -0.84 13.49
N ALA A 174 -9.80 -0.66 14.41
CA ALA A 174 -8.55 0.04 14.12
C ALA A 174 -7.68 -0.68 13.07
N SER A 175 -7.76 -2.00 12.96
CA SER A 175 -6.99 -2.76 11.96
C SER A 175 -7.42 -2.53 10.52
N GLN A 176 -8.60 -1.95 10.29
CA GLN A 176 -9.11 -1.70 8.95
C GLN A 176 -8.27 -0.67 8.16
N ILE A 177 -7.35 0.06 8.81
CA ILE A 177 -6.42 0.96 8.13
C ILE A 177 -5.27 0.22 7.42
N ASN A 178 -4.92 -1.00 7.83
CA ASN A 178 -3.74 -1.71 7.32
C ASN A 178 -3.67 -1.80 5.78
N PRO A 179 -4.76 -2.05 5.03
CA PRO A 179 -4.72 -2.09 3.57
C PRO A 179 -4.41 -0.73 2.91
N ALA A 180 -4.58 0.38 3.64
CA ALA A 180 -4.23 1.73 3.20
C ALA A 180 -2.94 2.26 3.86
N PHE A 181 -2.21 1.41 4.60
CA PHE A 181 -0.89 1.76 5.11
C PHE A 181 0.17 1.20 4.15
N PRO A 182 0.91 2.04 3.44
CA PRO A 182 1.79 1.60 2.35
C PRO A 182 2.94 0.73 2.88
N SER A 183 3.30 -0.26 2.08
CA SER A 183 4.49 -1.11 2.27
C SER A 183 5.68 -0.66 1.40
N THR A 184 5.44 0.22 0.43
CA THR A 184 6.43 0.81 -0.49
C THR A 184 6.10 2.29 -0.72
N PRO A 185 7.09 3.16 -1.04
CA PRO A 185 6.85 4.56 -1.33
C PRO A 185 6.02 4.69 -2.62
N TRP A 186 5.24 5.76 -2.72
CA TRP A 186 4.38 5.99 -3.88
C TRP A 186 5.09 5.92 -5.25
N PRO A 187 6.36 6.35 -5.44
CA PRO A 187 7.02 6.23 -6.73
C PRO A 187 7.26 4.77 -7.13
N ALA A 188 7.59 3.89 -6.17
CA ALA A 188 7.79 2.47 -6.45
C ALA A 188 6.47 1.80 -6.85
N SER A 189 5.39 2.14 -6.13
CA SER A 189 4.04 1.68 -6.44
C SER A 189 3.54 2.18 -7.80
N GLU A 190 3.77 3.45 -8.13
CA GLU A 190 3.34 4.03 -9.40
C GLU A 190 4.14 3.48 -10.59
N LEU A 191 5.45 3.28 -10.41
CA LEU A 191 6.30 2.61 -11.39
C LEU A 191 5.87 1.15 -11.61
N ALA A 192 5.43 0.46 -10.55
CA ALA A 192 4.89 -0.88 -10.67
C ALA A 192 3.56 -0.88 -11.47
N LEU A 193 2.66 0.07 -11.21
CA LEU A 193 1.41 0.20 -11.96
C LEU A 193 1.62 0.50 -13.44
N GLN A 194 2.69 1.21 -13.80
CA GLN A 194 3.02 1.45 -15.21
C GLN A 194 3.15 0.14 -16.00
N THR A 195 3.68 -0.93 -15.39
CA THR A 195 3.79 -2.24 -16.04
C THR A 195 2.43 -2.90 -16.27
N VAL A 196 1.45 -2.62 -15.40
CA VAL A 196 0.06 -3.06 -15.53
C VAL A 196 -0.64 -2.25 -16.64
N PHE A 197 -0.45 -0.93 -16.66
CA PHE A 197 -1.09 -0.05 -17.64
C PHE A 197 -0.55 -0.23 -19.06
N THR A 198 0.73 -0.59 -19.18
CA THR A 198 1.35 -0.96 -20.46
C THR A 198 1.15 -2.42 -20.84
N ASP A 199 0.28 -3.13 -20.12
CA ASP A 199 -0.14 -4.50 -20.44
C ASP A 199 0.99 -5.55 -20.39
N HIS A 200 2.07 -5.29 -19.64
CA HIS A 200 3.15 -6.25 -19.43
C HIS A 200 2.87 -7.18 -18.24
N CYS A 201 2.32 -6.60 -17.17
CA CYS A 201 2.13 -7.31 -15.91
C CYS A 201 0.68 -7.30 -15.43
N ARG A 202 0.38 -8.20 -14.51
CA ARG A 202 -0.85 -8.23 -13.71
C ARG A 202 -0.50 -8.26 -12.24
N VAL A 203 -1.36 -7.64 -11.42
CA VAL A 203 -1.23 -7.69 -9.97
C VAL A 203 -1.60 -9.09 -9.49
N SER A 204 -2.72 -9.63 -9.96
CA SER A 204 -3.15 -10.99 -9.66
C SER A 204 -2.30 -12.01 -10.39
N GLU A 205 -1.75 -12.96 -9.62
CA GLU A 205 -1.06 -14.12 -10.16
C GLU A 205 -1.98 -14.99 -11.02
N VAL A 206 -3.27 -15.05 -10.66
CA VAL A 206 -4.28 -15.81 -11.40
C VAL A 206 -4.58 -15.13 -12.73
N THR A 207 -4.81 -13.80 -12.72
CA THR A 207 -4.99 -13.05 -13.98
C THR A 207 -3.74 -13.13 -14.84
N ALA A 208 -2.55 -12.99 -14.26
CA ALA A 208 -1.27 -13.12 -14.96
C ALA A 208 -1.16 -14.45 -15.71
N ALA A 209 -1.41 -15.56 -15.01
CA ALA A 209 -1.35 -16.90 -15.58
C ALA A 209 -2.39 -17.11 -16.70
N ASN A 210 -3.63 -16.65 -16.49
CA ASN A 210 -4.72 -16.81 -17.46
C ASN A 210 -4.48 -16.01 -18.75
N GLU A 211 -3.82 -14.86 -18.65
CA GLU A 211 -3.57 -13.94 -19.77
C GLU A 211 -2.16 -14.07 -20.35
N ALA A 212 -1.36 -15.04 -19.87
CA ALA A 212 0.04 -15.23 -20.25
C ALA A 212 0.89 -13.95 -20.09
N LYS A 213 0.68 -13.25 -18.97
CA LYS A 213 1.43 -12.05 -18.56
C LYS A 213 2.32 -12.39 -17.35
N ASP A 214 3.26 -11.49 -17.05
CA ASP A 214 4.05 -11.61 -15.84
C ASP A 214 3.23 -11.20 -14.59
N ALA A 215 3.35 -11.97 -13.51
CA ALA A 215 2.85 -11.54 -12.21
C ALA A 215 3.74 -10.44 -11.66
N LEU A 216 3.14 -9.38 -11.12
CA LEU A 216 3.86 -8.22 -10.61
C LEU A 216 4.80 -8.61 -9.47
N ASP A 217 6.09 -8.32 -9.65
CA ASP A 217 7.14 -8.54 -8.67
C ASP A 217 8.11 -7.36 -8.71
N LEU A 218 8.37 -6.74 -7.55
CA LEU A 218 9.26 -5.59 -7.42
C LEU A 218 10.75 -5.98 -7.30
N THR A 219 11.04 -7.28 -7.27
CA THR A 219 12.35 -7.88 -6.97
C THR A 219 12.93 -8.76 -8.06
N LYS A 220 12.11 -9.26 -9.00
CA LYS A 220 12.55 -10.12 -10.12
C LYS A 220 11.63 -10.07 -11.33
N GLY A 221 12.02 -10.79 -12.37
CA GLY A 221 11.18 -11.09 -13.53
C GLY A 221 11.04 -9.94 -14.52
N GLY A 222 10.16 -10.12 -15.51
CA GLY A 222 9.96 -9.16 -16.60
C GLY A 222 9.37 -7.82 -16.13
N CYS A 223 8.54 -7.83 -15.08
CA CYS A 223 8.01 -6.60 -14.48
C CYS A 223 9.13 -5.69 -13.96
N LEU A 224 10.10 -6.25 -13.20
CA LEU A 224 11.25 -5.48 -12.73
C LEU A 224 12.07 -4.88 -13.89
N GLN A 225 12.24 -5.62 -14.98
CA GLN A 225 12.94 -5.13 -16.17
C GLN A 225 12.18 -3.97 -16.82
N ASN A 226 10.85 -4.08 -16.93
CA ASN A 226 10.00 -3.02 -17.48
C ASN A 226 10.04 -1.75 -16.61
N MET A 227 9.94 -1.90 -15.28
CA MET A 227 10.12 -0.80 -14.33
C MET A 227 11.49 -0.13 -14.50
N THR A 228 12.56 -0.92 -14.64
CA THR A 228 13.93 -0.41 -14.85
C THR A 228 14.04 0.39 -16.15
N ALA A 229 13.35 -0.02 -17.21
CA ALA A 229 13.31 0.72 -18.47
C ALA A 229 12.45 1.99 -18.41
N ALA A 230 11.43 2.03 -17.55
CA ALA A 230 10.47 3.13 -17.45
C ALA A 230 10.91 4.27 -16.51
N ILE A 231 11.69 3.98 -15.47
CA ILE A 231 12.08 4.99 -14.48
C ILE A 231 12.77 6.26 -15.06
N PRO A 232 13.60 6.23 -16.13
CA PRO A 232 14.11 7.46 -16.74
C PRO A 232 13.03 8.41 -17.26
N THR A 233 11.97 7.86 -17.85
CA THR A 233 10.86 8.65 -18.37
C THR A 233 10.08 9.31 -17.22
N TYR A 234 9.84 8.56 -16.14
CA TYR A 234 9.12 9.07 -14.97
C TYR A 234 9.90 10.16 -14.24
N GLN A 235 11.22 9.96 -14.09
CA GLN A 235 12.11 10.95 -13.49
C GLN A 235 12.19 12.23 -14.33
N ALA A 236 12.36 12.12 -15.65
CA ALA A 236 12.43 13.27 -16.54
C ALA A 236 11.12 14.09 -16.56
N ALA A 237 9.98 13.43 -16.37
CA ALA A 237 8.66 14.06 -16.33
C ALA A 237 8.27 14.61 -14.95
N ASN A 238 9.03 14.31 -13.88
CA ASN A 238 8.59 14.47 -12.50
C ASN A 238 7.16 13.91 -12.30
N HIS A 239 6.93 12.70 -12.80
CA HIS A 239 5.59 12.12 -12.87
C HIS A 239 4.93 12.09 -11.48
N LEU A 240 3.65 12.49 -11.44
CA LEU A 240 2.82 12.42 -10.25
C LEU A 240 1.64 11.49 -10.48
N PRO A 241 1.34 10.60 -9.53
CA PRO A 241 0.14 9.79 -9.61
C PRO A 241 -1.13 10.63 -9.45
N PRO A 242 -2.28 10.13 -9.94
CA PRO A 242 -3.56 10.80 -9.75
C PRO A 242 -3.85 11.10 -8.28
N GLY A 243 -4.32 12.32 -7.98
CA GLY A 243 -4.72 12.76 -6.65
C GLY A 243 -3.57 13.01 -5.66
N ASN A 244 -2.31 12.85 -6.06
CA ASN A 244 -1.16 13.21 -5.24
C ASN A 244 -0.85 14.71 -5.35
N VAL A 245 -0.43 15.33 -4.24
CA VAL A 245 -0.25 16.78 -4.10
C VAL A 245 1.16 17.17 -3.68
N VAL A 246 2.15 16.27 -3.86
CA VAL A 246 3.56 16.61 -3.67
C VAL A 246 4.02 17.63 -4.72
N ASP A 247 4.94 18.51 -4.32
CA ASP A 247 5.51 19.48 -5.25
C ASP A 247 6.55 18.83 -6.20
N ALA A 248 6.93 19.55 -7.25
CA ALA A 248 7.85 19.04 -8.26
C ALA A 248 9.27 18.77 -7.72
N THR A 249 9.68 19.44 -6.64
CA THR A 249 11.00 19.23 -6.02
C THR A 249 11.00 17.94 -5.22
N GLU A 250 9.95 17.70 -4.42
CA GLU A 250 9.75 16.43 -3.71
C GLU A 250 9.62 15.27 -4.70
N ALA A 251 8.87 15.44 -5.79
CA ALA A 251 8.74 14.41 -6.83
C ALA A 251 10.10 14.06 -7.46
N ALA A 252 10.89 15.06 -7.84
CA ALA A 252 12.21 14.86 -8.45
C ALA A 252 13.16 14.11 -7.51
N ALA A 253 13.19 14.48 -6.22
CA ALA A 253 14.00 13.82 -5.20
C ALA A 253 13.59 12.35 -5.04
N ARG A 254 12.29 12.09 -4.85
CA ARG A 254 11.77 10.73 -4.67
C ARG A 254 12.05 9.80 -5.85
N TRP A 255 11.94 10.28 -7.09
CA TRP A 255 12.33 9.49 -8.27
C TRP A 255 13.82 9.19 -8.30
N SER A 256 14.66 10.16 -7.93
CA SER A 256 16.12 10.01 -7.88
C SER A 256 16.56 8.99 -6.82
N GLU A 257 16.02 9.07 -5.60
CA GLU A 257 16.35 8.14 -4.51
C GLU A 257 15.88 6.72 -4.81
N LEU A 258 14.68 6.55 -5.38
CA LEU A 258 14.21 5.23 -5.82
C LEU A 258 15.16 4.59 -6.85
N TRP A 259 15.67 5.38 -7.80
CA TRP A 259 16.65 4.87 -8.75
C TRP A 259 17.98 4.55 -8.06
N ALA A 260 18.49 5.43 -7.20
CA ALA A 260 19.72 5.16 -6.45
C ALA A 260 19.62 3.85 -5.64
N PHE A 261 18.48 3.62 -4.99
CA PHE A 261 18.16 2.37 -4.32
C PHE A 261 18.23 1.19 -5.28
N ARG A 262 17.53 1.24 -6.43
CA ARG A 262 17.56 0.19 -7.47
C ARG A 262 18.95 -0.11 -8.00
N ASN A 263 19.80 0.90 -8.18
CA ASN A 263 21.18 0.72 -8.64
C ASN A 263 22.06 0.03 -7.59
N THR A 264 21.70 0.16 -6.31
CA THR A 264 22.44 -0.41 -5.18
C THR A 264 21.98 -1.82 -4.85
N THR A 265 20.67 -2.06 -4.81
CA THR A 265 20.07 -3.31 -4.32
C THR A 265 19.61 -4.26 -5.44
N GLY A 266 19.42 -3.73 -6.65
CA GLY A 266 18.93 -4.51 -7.80
C GLY A 266 17.41 -4.57 -7.92
N HIS A 267 16.64 -3.99 -6.99
CA HIS A 267 15.17 -4.06 -6.98
C HIS A 267 14.51 -2.73 -6.59
N PHE A 268 13.18 -2.66 -6.67
CA PHE A 268 12.39 -1.46 -6.30
C PHE A 268 11.61 -1.60 -4.99
N PHE A 269 11.77 -2.72 -4.28
CA PHE A 269 11.11 -2.93 -2.97
C PHE A 269 11.80 -2.17 -1.81
N ALA A 270 11.75 -0.83 -1.86
CA ALA A 270 12.16 0.02 -0.76
C ALA A 270 11.04 0.12 0.28
N SER A 271 11.13 -0.58 1.41
CA SER A 271 10.06 -0.61 2.42
C SER A 271 10.42 0.23 3.65
N ASN A 272 9.83 -0.03 4.81
CA ASN A 272 9.93 0.82 6.01
C ASN A 272 10.18 0.05 7.32
N GLY A 273 10.39 -1.27 7.23
CA GLY A 273 10.67 -2.12 8.38
C GLY A 273 12.10 -2.02 8.90
N PRO A 274 12.43 -2.77 9.95
CA PRO A 274 13.70 -2.66 10.67
C PRO A 274 14.91 -3.19 9.89
N MET A 275 14.70 -4.11 8.94
CA MET A 275 15.75 -4.61 8.06
C MET A 275 15.56 -4.12 6.63
N VAL A 276 16.63 -4.03 5.84
CA VAL A 276 16.59 -3.55 4.45
C VAL A 276 16.91 -4.70 3.52
N LEU A 277 16.04 -5.01 2.55
CA LEU A 277 16.38 -5.97 1.50
C LEU A 277 17.54 -5.40 0.66
N THR A 278 18.72 -6.00 0.76
CA THR A 278 19.95 -5.51 0.11
C THR A 278 20.37 -6.32 -1.10
N LYS A 279 19.96 -7.59 -1.16
CA LYS A 279 20.25 -8.47 -2.29
C LYS A 279 19.16 -9.53 -2.43
N VAL A 280 18.85 -9.83 -3.69
CA VAL A 280 18.00 -10.95 -4.10
C VAL A 280 18.79 -11.81 -5.11
N ASP A 281 18.89 -13.11 -4.84
CA ASP A 281 19.65 -14.07 -5.66
C ASP A 281 18.71 -15.17 -6.15
N GLU A 282 18.26 -15.05 -7.40
CA GLU A 282 17.28 -15.96 -8.00
C GLU A 282 17.84 -17.37 -8.23
N VAL A 283 19.15 -17.49 -8.47
CA VAL A 283 19.81 -18.78 -8.73
C VAL A 283 19.99 -19.56 -7.43
N ALA A 284 20.45 -18.87 -6.39
CA ALA A 284 20.62 -19.48 -5.07
C ALA A 284 19.30 -19.59 -4.30
N VAL A 285 18.25 -18.90 -4.75
CA VAL A 285 16.94 -18.81 -4.08
C VAL A 285 17.11 -18.24 -2.67
N GLN A 286 17.79 -17.09 -2.58
CA GLN A 286 18.22 -16.47 -1.33
C GLN A 286 18.03 -14.95 -1.33
N THR A 287 17.78 -14.40 -0.14
CA THR A 287 17.73 -12.96 0.07
C THR A 287 18.66 -12.54 1.21
N THR A 288 19.12 -11.29 1.17
CA THR A 288 19.96 -10.70 2.22
C THR A 288 19.28 -9.44 2.75
N MET A 289 19.21 -9.35 4.08
CA MET A 289 18.62 -8.23 4.81
C MET A 289 19.60 -7.60 5.81
#